data_AF-A0A178XME3-F1
#
_entry.id   AF-A0A178XME3-F1
#
_cell.length_a   1.000
_cell.length_b   1.000
_cell.length_c   1.000
_cell.angle_alpha   90.00
_cell.angle_beta   90.00
_cell.angle_gamma   90.00
#
_symmetry.space_group_name_H-M   'P 1'
#
loop_
_entity.id
_entity.type
_entity.pdbx_description
1 polymer ?
#
loop_
_entity_poly.entity_id
_entity_poly.type
_entity_poly.pdbx_seq_one_letter_code
_entity_poly.pdbx_strand_id
1 'polypeptide(L)'
;MNLAVSAVGTAAALDPLSLPAEGFASHALSSAGPLLVRGEPGGFTVEAAGRQTARVGYSAADPGLSFDFEADAASPVVIVVAVLEALFTCNPSLPSLKINLEAGAVRDELLAQGAVEAQADGFISRPELLFQLPAPFLGKAPPVYPEVASFRNGVHHPQRPPKPSGTVYQRTNPWLGRALTFHVADPDRDLEVFNKWMNDPRVAAIWQDQGDLAFHRRFLSDRLADPRTLPLIGSFGGTPFGYFELYWAKEDRLGPHYDADAYDRGWHVAIGEEVFRGKAFVSAWLPSLMHYMFLADPRTRRIVGEPVHDHQQQIRNLDRSGFAKVKHVTFAHKRALLVMLLRERFFLDRLLFPDLSGSADAPIGSLPRKSV
;
A
#
# COMPACT_ATOMS: atom_id res chain seq x y z
N MET A 1 6.40 29.72 -41.17
CA MET A 1 7.36 30.13 -40.12
C MET A 1 7.64 28.88 -39.31
N ASN A 2 8.78 28.24 -39.56
CA ASN A 2 9.19 26.99 -38.94
C ASN A 2 9.48 27.23 -37.45
N LEU A 3 8.80 26.53 -36.56
CA LEU A 3 9.21 26.36 -35.18
C LEU A 3 9.58 24.89 -35.00
N ALA A 4 10.89 24.68 -34.90
CA ALA A 4 11.51 23.38 -34.75
C ALA A 4 11.06 22.71 -33.44
N VAL A 5 10.61 21.47 -33.54
CA VAL A 5 10.51 20.54 -32.42
C VAL A 5 11.93 20.13 -32.06
N SER A 6 12.43 20.54 -30.90
CA SER A 6 13.74 20.09 -30.41
C SER A 6 13.61 18.65 -29.92
N ALA A 7 14.38 17.78 -30.55
CA ALA A 7 14.53 16.39 -30.20
C ALA A 7 15.32 16.20 -28.89
N VAL A 8 14.92 15.17 -28.14
CA VAL A 8 15.71 14.36 -27.19
C VAL A 8 16.43 15.13 -26.08
N GLY A 9 15.77 15.19 -24.91
CA GLY A 9 16.48 15.30 -23.65
C GLY A 9 17.29 14.03 -23.42
N THR A 10 18.61 14.19 -23.37
CA THR A 10 19.56 13.15 -22.96
C THR A 10 19.13 12.56 -21.61
N ALA A 11 18.99 11.23 -21.55
CA ALA A 11 18.81 10.52 -20.29
C ALA A 11 19.96 10.90 -19.37
N ALA A 12 19.66 11.65 -18.30
CA ALA A 12 20.61 11.84 -17.21
C ALA A 12 21.06 10.44 -16.77
N ALA A 13 22.37 10.21 -16.72
CA ALA A 13 22.94 8.97 -16.21
C ALA A 13 22.24 8.62 -14.89
N LEU A 14 21.54 7.50 -14.88
CA LEU A 14 20.91 7.01 -13.65
C LEU A 14 22.04 6.79 -12.65
N ASP A 15 21.93 7.40 -11.46
CA ASP A 15 22.71 6.97 -10.31
C ASP A 15 22.60 5.44 -10.19
N PRO A 16 23.65 4.73 -9.75
CA PRO A 16 23.58 3.29 -9.57
C PRO A 16 22.35 2.95 -8.72
N LEU A 17 21.54 2.02 -9.24
CA LEU A 17 20.32 1.56 -8.58
C LEU A 17 20.65 1.12 -7.15
N SER A 18 20.04 1.80 -6.19
CA SER A 18 20.36 1.62 -4.77
C SER A 18 19.47 0.54 -4.15
N LEU A 19 20.06 -0.29 -3.30
CA LEU A 19 19.38 -1.24 -2.41
C LEU A 19 20.04 -1.19 -1.02
N PRO A 20 19.33 -1.59 0.06
CA PRO A 20 19.94 -1.76 1.37
C PRO A 20 21.08 -2.77 1.33
N ALA A 21 22.12 -2.57 2.14
CA ALA A 21 23.29 -3.45 2.17
C ALA A 21 22.91 -4.89 2.59
N GLU A 22 21.94 -5.00 3.50
CA GLU A 22 21.36 -6.26 3.96
C GLU A 22 20.42 -6.90 2.93
N GLY A 23 20.11 -6.22 1.82
CA GLY A 23 19.16 -6.64 0.79
C GLY A 23 17.73 -6.15 1.07
N PHE A 24 16.89 -6.23 0.04
CA PHE A 24 15.46 -5.92 0.12
C PHE A 24 14.63 -7.19 0.20
N ALA A 25 13.78 -7.30 1.22
CA ALA A 25 12.86 -8.41 1.37
C ALA A 25 11.53 -8.12 0.67
N SER A 26 11.28 -8.75 -0.47
CA SER A 26 9.96 -8.78 -1.13
C SER A 26 9.12 -9.91 -0.55
N HIS A 27 7.86 -9.64 -0.24
CA HIS A 27 6.95 -10.60 0.37
C HIS A 27 6.04 -11.31 -0.64
N ALA A 28 6.44 -11.31 -1.92
CA ALA A 28 5.64 -11.85 -3.01
C ALA A 28 5.36 -13.35 -2.96
N LEU A 29 6.14 -14.12 -2.20
CA LEU A 29 5.87 -15.53 -1.89
C LEU A 29 5.26 -15.66 -0.49
N SER A 30 3.98 -15.29 -0.34
CA SER A 30 3.33 -15.27 0.99
C SER A 30 3.36 -16.58 1.76
N SER A 31 3.54 -17.73 1.09
CA SER A 31 3.62 -19.05 1.72
C SER A 31 5.04 -19.62 1.87
N ALA A 32 6.05 -19.09 1.17
CA ALA A 32 7.42 -19.64 1.16
C ALA A 32 8.46 -18.75 1.86
N GLY A 33 8.03 -17.59 2.39
CA GLY A 33 8.92 -16.58 2.96
C GLY A 33 9.36 -15.56 1.92
N PRO A 34 10.06 -14.48 2.34
CA PRO A 34 10.42 -13.40 1.44
C PRO A 34 11.47 -13.84 0.40
N LEU A 35 11.39 -13.23 -0.79
CA LEU A 35 12.51 -13.18 -1.73
C LEU A 35 13.43 -12.04 -1.32
N LEU A 36 14.71 -12.34 -1.14
CA LEU A 36 15.71 -11.36 -0.78
C LEU A 36 16.47 -10.92 -2.03
N VAL A 37 16.36 -9.65 -2.38
CA VAL A 37 17.04 -9.02 -3.52
C VAL A 37 18.27 -8.28 -3.02
N ARG A 38 19.46 -8.67 -3.48
CA ARG A 38 20.73 -8.08 -3.08
C ARG A 38 21.42 -7.42 -4.26
N GLY A 39 22.08 -6.29 -4.03
CA GLY A 39 22.92 -5.65 -5.04
C GLY A 39 24.28 -6.33 -5.15
N GLU A 40 24.76 -6.52 -6.38
CA GLU A 40 26.09 -7.05 -6.70
C GLU A 40 26.74 -6.23 -7.82
N PRO A 41 28.06 -6.33 -8.02
CA PRO A 41 28.71 -5.68 -9.15
C PRO A 41 28.08 -6.11 -10.48
N GLY A 42 27.47 -5.15 -11.19
CA GLY A 42 26.84 -5.39 -12.49
C GLY A 42 25.39 -5.90 -12.46
N GLY A 43 24.75 -5.94 -11.28
CA GLY A 43 23.37 -6.41 -11.19
C GLY A 43 22.87 -6.74 -9.79
N PHE A 44 22.08 -7.81 -9.70
CA PHE A 44 21.43 -8.25 -8.47
C PHE A 44 21.38 -9.77 -8.37
N THR A 45 21.32 -10.27 -7.14
CA THR A 45 20.98 -11.66 -6.85
C THR A 45 19.64 -11.73 -6.13
N VAL A 46 18.91 -12.82 -6.37
CA VAL A 46 17.65 -13.12 -5.70
C VAL A 46 17.79 -14.44 -4.95
N GLU A 47 17.46 -14.42 -3.67
CA GLU A 47 17.53 -15.59 -2.79
C GLU A 47 16.16 -15.92 -2.19
N ALA A 48 15.85 -17.21 -2.10
CA ALA A 48 14.70 -17.74 -1.36
C ALA A 48 15.19 -18.73 -0.31
N ALA A 49 14.86 -18.49 0.97
CA ALA A 49 15.29 -19.33 2.09
C ALA A 49 16.82 -19.62 2.10
N GLY A 50 17.63 -18.60 1.75
CA GLY A 50 19.10 -18.68 1.73
C GLY A 50 19.69 -19.40 0.50
N ARG A 51 18.87 -19.78 -0.49
CA ARG A 51 19.35 -20.34 -1.76
C ARG A 51 19.13 -19.33 -2.88
N GLN A 52 20.14 -19.12 -3.72
CA GLN A 52 20.01 -18.31 -4.93
C GLN A 52 18.95 -18.93 -5.85
N THR A 53 18.04 -18.11 -6.37
CA THR A 53 16.99 -18.49 -7.32
C THR A 53 17.13 -17.77 -8.66
N ALA A 54 17.81 -16.64 -8.70
CA ALA A 54 18.10 -15.93 -9.95
C ALA A 54 19.29 -14.98 -9.83
N ARG A 55 19.89 -14.69 -10.97
CA ARG A 55 20.79 -13.55 -11.19
C ARG A 55 20.13 -12.57 -12.14
N VAL A 56 20.30 -11.28 -11.87
CA VAL A 56 19.72 -10.21 -12.67
C VAL A 56 20.85 -9.30 -13.14
N GLY A 57 21.07 -9.22 -14.45
CA GLY A 57 22.03 -8.29 -15.02
C GLY A 57 21.44 -6.88 -15.13
N TYR A 58 22.24 -5.85 -14.85
CA TYR A 58 21.89 -4.46 -15.09
C TYR A 58 23.00 -3.76 -15.87
N SER A 59 22.67 -3.22 -17.04
CA SER A 59 23.60 -2.42 -17.84
C SER A 59 23.33 -0.94 -17.66
N ALA A 60 24.29 -0.16 -17.17
CA ALA A 60 24.15 1.30 -17.09
C ALA A 60 24.22 1.97 -18.48
N ALA A 61 24.80 1.30 -19.49
CA ALA A 61 24.96 1.83 -20.85
C ALA A 61 23.70 1.65 -21.71
N ASP A 62 22.94 0.56 -21.49
CA ASP A 62 21.57 0.35 -22.00
C ASP A 62 20.71 -0.05 -20.79
N PRO A 63 20.17 0.93 -20.03
CA PRO A 63 19.44 0.69 -18.78
C PRO A 63 18.31 -0.31 -18.93
N GLY A 64 18.57 -1.55 -18.55
CA GLY A 64 17.62 -2.65 -18.63
C GLY A 64 18.03 -3.83 -17.77
N LEU A 65 17.04 -4.63 -17.37
CA LEU A 65 17.22 -5.84 -16.58
C LEU A 65 17.14 -7.07 -17.46
N SER A 66 18.11 -7.97 -17.33
CA SER A 66 18.05 -9.34 -17.87
C SER A 66 18.02 -10.34 -16.72
N PHE A 67 17.29 -11.45 -16.89
CA PHE A 67 17.08 -12.43 -15.83
C PHE A 67 17.64 -13.79 -16.24
N ASP A 68 18.44 -14.37 -15.36
CA ASP A 68 18.92 -15.76 -15.44
C ASP A 68 18.34 -16.51 -14.24
N PHE A 69 17.49 -17.51 -14.49
CA PHE A 69 16.73 -18.23 -13.47
C PHE A 69 17.34 -19.61 -13.21
N GLU A 70 17.45 -19.99 -11.94
CA GLU A 70 17.85 -21.34 -11.57
C GLU A 70 16.75 -22.36 -11.91
N ALA A 71 17.11 -23.59 -12.27
CA ALA A 71 16.15 -24.60 -12.74
C ALA A 71 15.05 -24.95 -11.71
N ASP A 72 15.36 -24.88 -10.41
CA ASP A 72 14.44 -25.15 -9.29
C ASP A 72 13.97 -23.86 -8.59
N ALA A 73 14.06 -22.72 -9.27
CA ALA A 73 13.70 -21.44 -8.71
C ALA A 73 12.21 -21.36 -8.33
N ALA A 74 11.89 -20.44 -7.41
CA ALA A 74 10.51 -19.97 -7.27
C ALA A 74 10.00 -19.44 -8.62
N SER A 75 8.67 -19.32 -8.79
CA SER A 75 8.07 -18.86 -10.05
C SER A 75 8.84 -17.67 -10.66
N PRO A 76 9.38 -17.78 -11.89
CA PRO A 76 10.13 -16.69 -12.53
C PRO A 76 9.39 -15.36 -12.57
N VAL A 77 8.06 -15.39 -12.73
CA VAL A 77 7.19 -14.21 -12.68
C VAL A 77 7.27 -13.53 -11.32
N VAL A 78 7.24 -14.29 -10.23
CA VAL A 78 7.35 -13.76 -8.87
C VAL A 78 8.73 -13.16 -8.62
N ILE A 79 9.79 -13.78 -9.15
CA ILE A 79 11.16 -13.25 -9.05
C ILE A 79 11.27 -11.90 -9.76
N VAL A 80 10.75 -11.78 -10.98
CA VAL A 80 10.76 -10.51 -11.73
C VAL A 80 10.01 -9.42 -10.95
N VAL A 81 8.82 -9.73 -10.44
CA VAL A 81 8.02 -8.77 -9.67
C VAL A 81 8.71 -8.36 -8.36
N ALA A 82 9.37 -9.29 -7.65
CA ALA A 82 10.12 -8.98 -6.43
C ALA A 82 11.30 -8.04 -6.69
N VAL A 83 12.03 -8.23 -7.78
CA VAL A 83 13.13 -7.35 -8.19
C VAL A 83 12.60 -5.96 -8.55
N LEU A 84 11.51 -5.88 -9.32
CA LEU A 84 10.88 -4.61 -9.66
C LEU A 84 10.35 -3.87 -8.43
N GLU A 85 9.74 -4.58 -7.48
CA GLU A 85 9.29 -4.02 -6.20
C GLU A 85 10.46 -3.41 -5.45
N ALA A 86 11.56 -4.15 -5.31
CA ALA A 86 12.76 -3.71 -4.63
C ALA A 86 13.32 -2.43 -5.27
N LEU A 87 13.48 -2.44 -6.60
CA LEU A 87 14.09 -1.33 -7.33
C LEU A 87 13.23 -0.08 -7.29
N PHE A 88 11.93 -0.15 -7.54
CA PHE A 88 11.08 1.04 -7.48
C PHE A 88 10.86 1.54 -6.04
N THR A 89 10.87 0.66 -5.05
CA THR A 89 10.75 1.07 -3.64
C THR A 89 12.00 1.81 -3.15
N CYS A 90 13.19 1.33 -3.53
CA CYS A 90 14.45 1.92 -3.12
C CYS A 90 14.89 3.10 -3.99
N ASN A 91 14.32 3.24 -5.18
CA ASN A 91 14.65 4.28 -6.16
C ASN A 91 13.34 4.94 -6.65
N PRO A 92 12.62 5.65 -5.77
CA PRO A 92 11.26 6.10 -6.06
C PRO A 92 11.21 7.04 -7.28
N SER A 93 12.28 7.79 -7.56
CA SER A 93 12.41 8.68 -8.72
C SER A 93 12.43 7.97 -10.08
N LEU A 94 12.61 6.64 -10.13
CA LEU A 94 12.65 5.89 -11.39
C LEU A 94 11.29 5.93 -12.09
N PRO A 95 11.20 6.48 -13.32
CA PRO A 95 9.93 6.53 -14.04
C PRO A 95 9.49 5.15 -14.55
N SER A 96 10.45 4.34 -14.99
CA SER A 96 10.24 3.00 -15.55
C SER A 96 11.56 2.22 -15.55
N LEU A 97 11.49 0.92 -15.84
CA LEU A 97 12.63 0.05 -16.07
C LEU A 97 12.40 -0.78 -17.33
N LYS A 98 13.38 -0.83 -18.23
CA LYS A 98 13.36 -1.74 -19.38
C LYS A 98 13.65 -3.16 -18.92
N ILE A 99 12.94 -4.13 -19.48
CA ILE A 99 13.03 -5.55 -19.11
C ILE A 99 13.30 -6.34 -20.39
N ASN A 100 14.42 -7.05 -20.39
CA ASN A 100 14.83 -7.93 -21.48
C ASN A 100 14.38 -9.35 -21.14
N LEU A 101 13.24 -9.76 -21.71
CA LEU A 101 12.69 -11.11 -21.56
C LEU A 101 12.54 -11.76 -22.93
N GLU A 102 12.92 -13.03 -23.00
CA GLU A 102 12.67 -13.86 -24.17
C GLU A 102 11.17 -14.14 -24.34
N ALA A 103 10.78 -14.53 -25.56
CA ALA A 103 9.41 -14.94 -25.83
C ALA A 103 9.08 -16.25 -25.07
N GLY A 104 7.96 -16.26 -24.35
CA GLY A 104 7.51 -17.46 -23.63
C GLY A 104 6.51 -17.14 -22.52
N ALA A 105 6.15 -18.18 -21.77
CA ALA A 105 5.09 -18.14 -20.77
C ALA A 105 5.32 -17.06 -19.68
N VAL A 106 6.56 -16.88 -19.22
CA VAL A 106 6.92 -15.87 -18.20
C VAL A 106 6.58 -14.46 -18.68
N ARG A 107 6.98 -14.13 -19.91
CA ARG A 107 6.68 -12.83 -20.54
C ARG A 107 5.18 -12.63 -20.70
N ASP A 108 4.48 -13.63 -21.21
CA ASP A 108 3.06 -13.55 -21.50
C ASP A 108 2.24 -13.38 -20.20
N GLU A 109 2.65 -14.02 -19.11
CA GLU A 109 2.04 -13.86 -17.80
C GLU A 109 2.33 -12.46 -17.20
N LEU A 110 3.55 -11.95 -17.30
CA LEU A 110 3.89 -10.60 -16.84
C LEU A 110 3.08 -9.52 -17.60
N LEU A 111 2.88 -9.69 -18.91
CA LEU A 111 2.02 -8.83 -19.72
C LEU A 111 0.55 -8.93 -19.27
N ALA A 112 0.03 -10.15 -19.07
CA ALA A 112 -1.35 -10.37 -18.65
C ALA A 112 -1.65 -9.78 -17.27
N GLN A 113 -0.68 -9.79 -16.36
CA GLN A 113 -0.80 -9.16 -15.04
C GLN A 113 -0.63 -7.63 -15.09
N GLY A 114 -0.04 -7.08 -16.15
CA GLY A 114 0.35 -5.67 -16.22
C GLY A 114 1.61 -5.35 -15.42
N ALA A 115 2.42 -6.36 -15.07
CA ALA A 115 3.73 -6.15 -14.47
C ALA A 115 4.71 -5.49 -15.45
N VAL A 116 4.54 -5.76 -16.74
CA VAL A 116 5.25 -5.11 -17.85
C VAL A 116 4.26 -4.73 -18.95
N GLU A 117 4.65 -3.76 -19.78
CA GLU A 117 3.93 -3.37 -20.99
C GLU A 117 4.88 -3.38 -22.19
N ALA A 118 4.32 -3.64 -23.38
CA ALA A 118 5.08 -3.62 -24.63
C ALA A 118 5.33 -2.18 -25.10
N GLN A 119 6.53 -1.93 -25.60
CA GLN A 119 6.96 -0.71 -26.28
C GLN A 119 7.58 -1.09 -27.64
N ALA A 120 7.86 -0.09 -28.48
CA ALA A 120 8.39 -0.31 -29.82
C ALA A 120 9.73 -1.10 -29.83
N ASP A 121 10.52 -0.98 -28.76
CA ASP A 121 11.88 -1.51 -28.63
C ASP A 121 12.05 -2.50 -27.45
N GLY A 122 10.95 -3.04 -26.93
CA GLY A 122 10.99 -4.08 -25.89
C GLY A 122 9.84 -4.00 -24.89
N PHE A 123 10.14 -4.30 -23.63
CA PHE A 123 9.18 -4.27 -22.53
C PHE A 123 9.65 -3.30 -21.46
N ILE A 124 8.71 -2.57 -20.87
CA ILE A 124 9.00 -1.73 -19.70
C ILE A 124 8.06 -2.07 -18.55
N SER A 125 8.55 -1.91 -17.33
CA SER A 125 7.72 -1.87 -16.12
C SER A 125 7.61 -0.43 -15.65
N ARG A 126 6.44 -0.05 -15.14
CA ARG A 126 6.19 1.26 -14.51
C ARG A 126 5.67 1.09 -13.08
N PRO A 127 6.06 1.95 -12.12
CA PRO A 127 5.57 1.90 -10.75
C PRO A 127 4.04 1.91 -10.65
N GLU A 128 3.37 2.79 -11.42
CA GLU A 128 1.92 2.93 -11.40
C GLU A 128 1.16 1.68 -11.88
N LEU A 129 1.81 0.75 -12.59
CA LEU A 129 1.24 -0.54 -12.95
C LEU A 129 1.63 -1.60 -11.92
N LEU A 130 2.92 -1.70 -11.60
CA LEU A 130 3.44 -2.74 -10.70
C LEU A 130 2.82 -2.68 -9.31
N PHE A 131 2.68 -1.49 -8.72
CA PHE A 131 2.08 -1.34 -7.39
C PHE A 131 0.55 -1.51 -7.41
N GLN A 132 -0.07 -1.79 -8.55
CA GLN A 132 -1.45 -2.26 -8.58
C GLN A 132 -1.57 -3.78 -8.53
N LEU A 133 -0.46 -4.53 -8.60
CA LEU A 133 -0.47 -5.98 -8.44
C LEU A 133 -0.76 -6.33 -6.97
N PRO A 134 -1.83 -7.08 -6.68
CA PRO A 134 -2.19 -7.41 -5.30
C PRO A 134 -1.29 -8.49 -4.68
N ALA A 135 -0.89 -9.49 -5.47
CA ALA A 135 -0.22 -10.69 -4.94
C ALA A 135 1.07 -10.38 -4.14
N PRO A 136 1.94 -9.44 -4.56
CA PRO A 136 3.15 -9.10 -3.80
C PRO A 136 2.90 -8.62 -2.36
N PHE A 137 1.76 -7.97 -2.13
CA PHE A 137 1.45 -7.30 -0.87
C PHE A 137 0.40 -8.04 -0.04
N LEU A 138 -0.57 -8.68 -0.70
CA LEU A 138 -1.68 -9.41 -0.08
C LEU A 138 -1.43 -10.92 -0.01
N GLY A 139 -0.34 -11.38 -0.63
CA GLY A 139 0.05 -12.78 -0.74
C GLY A 139 -0.65 -13.59 -1.82
N LYS A 140 -1.81 -13.12 -2.30
CA LYS A 140 -2.52 -13.63 -3.47
C LYS A 140 -3.39 -12.52 -4.05
N ALA A 141 -3.77 -12.64 -5.32
CA ALA A 141 -4.79 -11.76 -5.88
C ALA A 141 -6.16 -12.10 -5.25
N PRO A 142 -6.85 -11.14 -4.60
CA PRO A 142 -8.19 -11.38 -4.12
C PRO A 142 -9.14 -11.54 -5.33
N PRO A 143 -10.05 -12.52 -5.32
CA PRO A 143 -11.04 -12.64 -6.38
C PRO A 143 -12.01 -11.45 -6.33
N VAL A 144 -12.48 -11.02 -7.49
CA VAL A 144 -13.57 -10.04 -7.57
C VAL A 144 -14.87 -10.73 -7.16
N TYR A 145 -15.39 -10.35 -5.99
CA TYR A 145 -16.60 -10.98 -5.46
C TYR A 145 -17.83 -10.64 -6.33
N PRO A 146 -18.71 -11.60 -6.66
CA PRO A 146 -19.90 -11.37 -7.48
C PRO A 146 -20.82 -10.28 -6.91
N GLU A 147 -21.40 -9.47 -7.78
CA GLU A 147 -22.29 -8.37 -7.39
C GLU A 147 -23.73 -8.86 -7.26
N VAL A 148 -24.08 -9.27 -6.04
CA VAL A 148 -25.46 -9.57 -5.65
C VAL A 148 -25.99 -8.38 -4.86
N ALA A 149 -27.11 -7.81 -5.31
CA ALA A 149 -27.72 -6.68 -4.61
C ALA A 149 -28.17 -7.06 -3.19
N SER A 150 -27.88 -6.20 -2.23
CA SER A 150 -28.27 -6.30 -0.82
C SER A 150 -28.93 -4.99 -0.38
N PHE A 151 -29.81 -5.10 0.61
CA PHE A 151 -30.45 -3.95 1.25
C PHE A 151 -30.38 -4.10 2.77
N ARG A 152 -29.71 -3.16 3.43
CA ARG A 152 -29.55 -3.14 4.90
C ARG A 152 -29.66 -1.71 5.39
N ASN A 153 -30.41 -1.49 6.49
CA ASN A 153 -30.55 -0.19 7.14
C ASN A 153 -30.93 0.97 6.18
N GLY A 154 -31.78 0.71 5.19
CA GLY A 154 -32.20 1.73 4.22
C GLY A 154 -31.23 1.96 3.05
N VAL A 155 -30.13 1.20 2.96
CA VAL A 155 -29.07 1.41 1.95
C VAL A 155 -28.99 0.22 1.01
N HIS A 156 -28.99 0.50 -0.30
CA HIS A 156 -28.69 -0.48 -1.35
C HIS A 156 -27.18 -0.55 -1.62
N HIS A 157 -26.60 -1.74 -1.49
CA HIS A 157 -25.18 -2.00 -1.70
C HIS A 157 -24.98 -3.44 -2.20
N PRO A 158 -23.85 -3.79 -2.82
CA PRO A 158 -23.55 -5.17 -3.15
C PRO A 158 -23.24 -5.97 -1.89
N GLN A 159 -23.54 -7.28 -1.92
CA GLN A 159 -23.10 -8.23 -0.91
C GLN A 159 -21.57 -8.17 -0.79
N ARG A 160 -21.08 -8.06 0.44
CA ARG A 160 -19.64 -7.99 0.72
C ARG A 160 -19.02 -9.38 0.76
N PRO A 161 -17.75 -9.54 0.34
CA PRO A 161 -17.05 -10.80 0.49
C PRO A 161 -16.93 -11.19 1.97
N PRO A 162 -16.77 -12.49 2.27
CA PRO A 162 -16.33 -12.94 3.59
C PRO A 162 -15.06 -12.21 4.01
N LYS A 163 -14.93 -11.91 5.31
CA LYS A 163 -13.74 -11.26 5.83
C LYS A 163 -12.53 -12.20 5.72
N PRO A 164 -11.35 -11.68 5.35
CA PRO A 164 -10.12 -12.45 5.45
C PRO A 164 -9.77 -12.71 6.93
N SER A 165 -8.73 -13.52 7.15
CA SER A 165 -8.15 -13.81 8.46
C SER A 165 -6.63 -13.73 8.39
N GLY A 166 -5.96 -13.52 9.52
CA GLY A 166 -4.50 -13.44 9.58
C GLY A 166 -3.94 -12.18 8.92
N THR A 167 -2.70 -12.26 8.45
CA THR A 167 -2.03 -11.15 7.74
C THR A 167 -2.68 -10.92 6.39
N VAL A 168 -3.12 -9.68 6.14
CA VAL A 168 -3.79 -9.27 4.91
C VAL A 168 -2.96 -8.32 4.06
N TYR A 169 -1.90 -7.75 4.61
CA TYR A 169 -1.00 -6.86 3.91
C TYR A 169 0.39 -6.89 4.53
N GLN A 170 1.42 -6.88 3.70
CA GLN A 170 2.79 -6.74 4.13
C GLN A 170 3.64 -6.00 3.10
N ARG A 171 4.55 -5.13 3.56
CA ARG A 171 5.62 -4.58 2.72
C ARG A 171 6.86 -4.21 3.52
N THR A 172 8.01 -4.20 2.86
CA THR A 172 9.25 -3.64 3.42
C THR A 172 9.27 -2.12 3.27
N ASN A 173 9.70 -1.40 4.31
CA ASN A 173 9.93 0.05 4.27
C ASN A 173 11.43 0.32 4.48
N PRO A 174 12.22 0.49 3.42
CA PRO A 174 13.69 0.62 3.54
C PRO A 174 14.13 1.76 4.45
N TRP A 175 13.42 2.89 4.42
CA TRP A 175 13.74 4.05 5.27
C TRP A 175 13.46 3.82 6.77
N LEU A 176 12.74 2.75 7.13
CA LEU A 176 12.56 2.33 8.53
C LEU A 176 13.38 1.09 8.88
N GLY A 177 14.01 0.43 7.90
CA GLY A 177 14.66 -0.87 8.08
C GLY A 177 13.72 -1.96 8.61
N ARG A 178 12.41 -1.84 8.38
CA ARG A 178 11.38 -2.71 8.97
C ARG A 178 10.24 -3.01 8.00
N ALA A 179 9.72 -4.23 8.09
CA ALA A 179 8.45 -4.59 7.45
C ALA A 179 7.27 -3.98 8.22
N LEU A 180 6.28 -3.48 7.49
CA LEU A 180 4.96 -3.15 8.01
C LEU A 180 4.02 -4.29 7.64
N THR A 181 3.22 -4.75 8.60
CA THR A 181 2.13 -5.70 8.38
C THR A 181 0.80 -5.13 8.87
N PHE A 182 -0.28 -5.53 8.21
CA PHE A 182 -1.62 -5.45 8.77
C PHE A 182 -2.21 -6.86 8.84
N HIS A 183 -2.78 -7.20 9.99
CA HIS A 183 -3.53 -8.43 10.18
C HIS A 183 -4.93 -8.14 10.70
N VAL A 184 -5.88 -9.03 10.39
CA VAL A 184 -7.23 -8.97 10.96
C VAL A 184 -7.14 -9.19 12.46
N ALA A 185 -7.75 -8.27 13.22
CA ALA A 185 -7.73 -8.31 14.67
C ALA A 185 -8.31 -9.65 15.18
N ASP A 186 -7.60 -10.27 16.11
CA ASP A 186 -7.94 -11.54 16.73
C ASP A 186 -8.15 -11.32 18.23
N PRO A 187 -9.37 -11.47 18.77
CA PRO A 187 -9.63 -11.26 20.20
C PRO A 187 -8.84 -12.19 21.14
N ASP A 188 -8.30 -13.30 20.65
CA ASP A 188 -7.51 -14.20 21.48
C ASP A 188 -6.03 -13.78 21.54
N ARG A 189 -5.52 -13.15 20.47
CA ARG A 189 -4.13 -12.64 20.41
C ARG A 189 -4.01 -11.17 20.79
N ASP A 190 -4.94 -10.34 20.34
CA ASP A 190 -4.77 -8.88 20.25
C ASP A 190 -5.54 -8.13 21.37
N LEU A 191 -6.33 -8.82 22.19
CA LEU A 191 -7.22 -8.19 23.17
C LEU A 191 -6.49 -7.35 24.22
N GLU A 192 -5.40 -7.85 24.80
CA GLU A 192 -4.67 -7.13 25.86
C GLU A 192 -4.06 -5.84 25.33
N VAL A 193 -3.43 -5.90 24.15
CA VAL A 193 -2.79 -4.74 23.54
C VAL A 193 -3.84 -3.72 23.06
N PHE A 194 -4.94 -4.18 22.49
CA PHE A 194 -6.07 -3.32 22.13
C PHE A 194 -6.69 -2.65 23.36
N ASN A 195 -6.91 -3.39 24.45
CA ASN A 195 -7.45 -2.84 25.69
C ASN A 195 -6.54 -1.78 26.30
N LYS A 196 -5.23 -2.04 26.35
CA LYS A 196 -4.24 -1.05 26.78
C LYS A 196 -4.37 0.25 25.97
N TRP A 197 -4.44 0.15 24.65
CA TRP A 197 -4.52 1.32 23.78
C TRP A 197 -5.82 2.09 23.91
N MET A 198 -6.97 1.42 23.96
CA MET A 198 -8.27 2.09 24.06
C MET A 198 -8.46 2.79 25.41
N ASN A 199 -7.75 2.34 26.45
CA ASN A 199 -7.72 2.98 27.76
C ASN A 199 -6.64 4.07 27.91
N ASP A 200 -5.72 4.22 26.95
CA ASP A 200 -4.78 5.33 26.92
C ASP A 200 -5.57 6.66 26.88
N PRO A 201 -5.32 7.62 27.80
CA PRO A 201 -6.12 8.84 27.90
C PRO A 201 -6.23 9.64 26.60
N ARG A 202 -5.20 9.57 25.76
CA ARG A 202 -5.16 10.32 24.50
C ARG A 202 -5.91 9.61 23.38
N VAL A 203 -5.89 8.28 23.34
CA VAL A 203 -6.74 7.50 22.44
C VAL A 203 -8.21 7.67 22.87
N ALA A 204 -8.48 7.52 24.16
CA ALA A 204 -9.81 7.66 24.75
C ALA A 204 -10.45 9.03 24.52
N ALA A 205 -9.66 10.11 24.51
CA ALA A 205 -10.15 11.46 24.20
C ALA A 205 -10.84 11.56 22.81
N ILE A 206 -10.48 10.68 21.87
CA ILE A 206 -11.02 10.65 20.51
C ILE A 206 -12.00 9.50 20.32
N TRP A 207 -11.64 8.30 20.78
CA TRP A 207 -12.41 7.07 20.56
C TRP A 207 -13.55 6.90 21.57
N GLN A 208 -13.38 7.38 22.80
CA GLN A 208 -14.39 7.30 23.87
C GLN A 208 -14.87 5.87 24.21
N ASP A 209 -14.11 4.86 23.82
CA ASP A 209 -14.40 3.42 24.00
C ASP A 209 -13.55 2.82 25.13
N GLN A 210 -13.33 3.53 26.24
CA GLN A 210 -12.65 2.97 27.42
C GLN A 210 -13.46 1.81 28.01
N GLY A 211 -12.78 0.84 28.62
CA GLY A 211 -13.48 -0.31 29.20
C GLY A 211 -12.55 -1.44 29.66
N ASP A 212 -13.14 -2.46 30.26
CA ASP A 212 -12.45 -3.67 30.66
C ASP A 212 -12.23 -4.64 29.48
N LEU A 213 -11.51 -5.73 29.73
CA LEU A 213 -11.23 -6.75 28.72
C LEU A 213 -12.51 -7.41 28.17
N ALA A 214 -13.57 -7.53 28.99
CA ALA A 214 -14.82 -8.13 28.55
C ALA A 214 -15.57 -7.23 27.57
N PHE A 215 -15.60 -5.92 27.84
CA PHE A 215 -16.13 -4.90 26.93
C PHE A 215 -15.38 -4.91 25.59
N HIS A 216 -14.05 -4.90 25.61
CA HIS A 216 -13.25 -4.89 24.38
C HIS A 216 -13.27 -6.20 23.61
N ARG A 217 -13.39 -7.35 24.28
CA ARG A 217 -13.62 -8.64 23.59
C ARG A 217 -14.93 -8.63 22.81
N ARG A 218 -16.01 -8.11 23.42
CA ARG A 218 -17.29 -7.92 22.74
C ARG A 218 -17.17 -6.93 21.59
N PHE A 219 -16.51 -5.79 21.81
CA PHE A 219 -16.26 -4.79 20.76
C PHE A 219 -15.60 -5.40 19.51
N LEU A 220 -14.48 -6.13 19.68
CA LEU A 220 -13.79 -6.76 18.56
C LEU A 220 -14.65 -7.84 17.90
N SER A 221 -15.37 -8.64 18.69
CA SER A 221 -16.28 -9.67 18.18
C SER A 221 -17.40 -9.07 17.33
N ASP A 222 -18.00 -7.96 17.77
CA ASP A 222 -19.04 -7.25 17.04
C ASP A 222 -18.50 -6.67 15.73
N ARG A 223 -17.29 -6.09 15.76
CA ARG A 223 -16.60 -5.58 14.54
C ARG A 223 -16.19 -6.69 13.58
N LEU A 224 -15.92 -7.89 14.07
CA LEU A 224 -15.68 -9.08 13.25
C LEU A 224 -16.98 -9.67 12.68
N ALA A 225 -18.11 -9.54 13.38
CA ALA A 225 -19.41 -9.97 12.88
C ALA A 225 -20.06 -9.00 11.87
N ASP A 226 -19.76 -7.69 11.95
CA ASP A 226 -20.38 -6.70 11.07
C ASP A 226 -19.75 -6.68 9.66
N PRO A 227 -20.44 -7.12 8.59
CA PRO A 227 -19.86 -7.20 7.23
C PRO A 227 -19.41 -5.84 6.66
N ARG A 228 -19.82 -4.72 7.28
CA ARG A 228 -19.46 -3.38 6.86
C ARG A 228 -18.01 -3.01 7.22
N THR A 229 -17.47 -3.63 8.27
CA THR A 229 -16.19 -3.24 8.89
C THR A 229 -15.12 -4.32 8.78
N LEU A 230 -13.86 -3.93 8.76
CA LEU A 230 -12.71 -4.81 8.86
C LEU A 230 -11.75 -4.25 9.93
N PRO A 231 -11.73 -4.83 11.14
CA PRO A 231 -10.79 -4.44 12.18
C PRO A 231 -9.41 -5.03 11.90
N LEU A 232 -8.37 -4.19 11.92
CA LEU A 232 -6.99 -4.56 11.67
C LEU A 232 -6.08 -4.09 12.82
N ILE A 233 -5.00 -4.83 13.04
CA ILE A 233 -3.86 -4.39 13.84
C ILE A 233 -2.67 -4.19 12.90
N GLY A 234 -2.01 -3.05 13.03
CA GLY A 234 -0.75 -2.77 12.34
C GLY A 234 0.44 -3.16 13.21
N SER A 235 1.49 -3.72 12.59
CA SER A 235 2.76 -4.02 13.26
C SER A 235 3.97 -3.54 12.45
N PHE A 236 5.01 -3.05 13.14
CA PHE A 236 6.32 -2.77 12.54
C PHE A 236 7.34 -3.78 13.05
N GLY A 237 7.92 -4.58 12.17
CA GLY A 237 8.88 -5.62 12.56
C GLY A 237 8.31 -6.62 13.56
N GLY A 238 7.01 -6.93 13.47
CA GLY A 238 6.30 -7.82 14.40
C GLY A 238 5.81 -7.18 15.68
N THR A 239 6.15 -5.92 15.98
CA THR A 239 5.62 -5.21 17.15
C THR A 239 4.31 -4.49 16.80
N PRO A 240 3.17 -4.82 17.44
CA PRO A 240 1.89 -4.15 17.19
C PRO A 240 1.95 -2.69 17.64
N PHE A 241 1.34 -1.77 16.87
CA PHE A 241 1.41 -0.33 17.16
C PHE A 241 0.08 0.43 17.12
N GLY A 242 -0.91 -0.08 16.38
CA GLY A 242 -2.19 0.60 16.26
C GLY A 242 -3.31 -0.30 15.77
N TYR A 243 -4.53 0.11 16.12
CA TYR A 243 -5.78 -0.45 15.64
C TYR A 243 -6.33 0.41 14.50
N PHE A 244 -6.85 -0.25 13.47
CA PHE A 244 -7.46 0.37 12.30
C PHE A 244 -8.81 -0.27 12.06
N GLU A 245 -9.80 0.54 11.72
CA GLU A 245 -11.13 0.06 11.36
C GLU A 245 -11.44 0.53 9.95
N LEU A 246 -11.41 -0.38 8.98
CA LEU A 246 -11.79 -0.07 7.61
C LEU A 246 -13.28 -0.31 7.43
N TYR A 247 -13.94 0.51 6.63
CA TYR A 247 -15.38 0.37 6.40
C TYR A 247 -15.77 0.62 4.95
N TRP A 248 -16.93 0.08 4.55
CA TRP A 248 -17.59 0.43 3.29
C TRP A 248 -18.38 1.73 3.48
N ALA A 249 -17.94 2.82 2.83
CA ALA A 249 -18.44 4.16 3.12
C ALA A 249 -19.93 4.33 2.81
N LYS A 250 -20.44 3.65 1.77
CA LYS A 250 -21.87 3.66 1.43
C LYS A 250 -22.76 3.13 2.56
N GLU A 251 -22.24 2.19 3.34
CA GLU A 251 -22.96 1.55 4.46
C GLU A 251 -22.61 2.19 5.81
N ASP A 252 -21.75 3.20 5.83
CA ASP A 252 -21.33 3.93 7.03
C ASP A 252 -22.15 5.23 7.21
N ARG A 253 -22.07 5.82 8.41
CA ARG A 253 -22.65 7.14 8.72
C ARG A 253 -22.19 8.24 7.75
N LEU A 254 -21.02 8.11 7.13
CA LEU A 254 -20.52 9.07 6.15
C LEU A 254 -21.25 9.00 4.81
N GLY A 255 -21.76 7.82 4.44
CA GLY A 255 -22.38 7.53 3.13
C GLY A 255 -23.47 8.54 2.72
N PRO A 256 -24.46 8.85 3.59
CA PRO A 256 -25.51 9.82 3.28
C PRO A 256 -25.03 11.26 3.04
N HIS A 257 -23.77 11.58 3.38
CA HIS A 257 -23.25 12.93 3.26
C HIS A 257 -22.58 13.20 1.92
N TYR A 258 -22.50 12.26 0.99
CA TYR A 258 -22.03 12.49 -0.38
C TYR A 258 -22.60 11.42 -1.33
N ASP A 259 -22.31 11.52 -2.62
CA ASP A 259 -22.69 10.47 -3.58
C ASP A 259 -21.75 9.26 -3.47
N ALA A 260 -22.02 8.42 -2.46
CA ALA A 260 -21.20 7.28 -2.10
C ALA A 260 -21.35 6.12 -3.10
N ASP A 261 -20.22 5.69 -3.66
CA ASP A 261 -20.15 4.58 -4.59
C ASP A 261 -20.18 3.26 -3.80
N ALA A 262 -20.65 2.20 -4.44
CA ALA A 262 -20.73 0.87 -3.87
C ALA A 262 -19.40 0.39 -3.26
N TYR A 263 -18.25 0.79 -3.81
CA TYR A 263 -16.93 0.31 -3.38
C TYR A 263 -16.07 1.37 -2.72
N ASP A 264 -16.63 2.52 -2.35
CA ASP A 264 -15.89 3.48 -1.56
C ASP A 264 -15.53 2.90 -0.19
N ARG A 265 -14.29 3.14 0.22
CA ARG A 265 -13.75 2.68 1.50
C ARG A 265 -13.44 3.87 2.39
N GLY A 266 -13.53 3.70 3.70
CA GLY A 266 -12.96 4.65 4.64
C GLY A 266 -12.25 3.96 5.78
N TRP A 267 -11.65 4.73 6.67
CA TRP A 267 -10.89 4.21 7.80
C TRP A 267 -11.02 5.07 9.05
N HIS A 268 -10.91 4.43 10.21
CA HIS A 268 -10.57 5.04 11.49
C HIS A 268 -9.28 4.45 12.02
N VAL A 269 -8.58 5.20 12.89
CA VAL A 269 -7.27 4.79 13.41
C VAL A 269 -7.08 5.19 14.88
N ALA A 270 -6.58 4.24 15.66
CA ALA A 270 -6.02 4.46 16.99
C ALA A 270 -4.56 4.01 16.94
N ILE A 271 -3.63 4.95 16.91
CA ILE A 271 -2.22 4.63 17.18
C ILE A 271 -2.08 4.58 18.69
N GLY A 272 -1.71 3.43 19.24
CA GLY A 272 -1.61 3.20 20.68
C GLY A 272 -0.20 3.36 21.19
N GLU A 273 0.77 2.75 20.52
CA GLU A 273 2.18 2.79 20.92
C GLU A 273 2.84 4.12 20.56
N GLU A 274 3.48 4.76 21.55
CA GLU A 274 4.10 6.08 21.40
C GLU A 274 5.33 6.08 20.49
N VAL A 275 6.14 5.03 20.59
CA VAL A 275 7.39 4.89 19.83
C VAL A 275 7.18 4.80 18.31
N PHE A 276 5.97 4.49 17.86
CA PHE A 276 5.59 4.38 16.45
C PHE A 276 4.78 5.59 15.95
N ARG A 277 4.97 6.74 16.61
CA ARG A 277 4.36 8.01 16.23
C ARG A 277 5.37 8.92 15.55
N GLY A 278 4.85 9.93 14.87
CA GLY A 278 5.66 10.91 14.15
C GLY A 278 5.73 10.62 12.65
N LYS A 279 6.41 11.53 11.96
CA LYS A 279 6.37 11.65 10.50
C LYS A 279 6.85 10.38 9.79
N ALA A 280 7.94 9.78 10.25
CA ALA A 280 8.54 8.59 9.65
C ALA A 280 7.61 7.37 9.66
N PHE A 281 6.81 7.20 10.72
CA PHE A 281 5.85 6.09 10.80
C PHE A 281 4.56 6.39 10.06
N VAL A 282 4.05 7.63 10.14
CA VAL A 282 2.86 8.04 9.38
C VAL A 282 3.08 7.94 7.88
N SER A 283 4.27 8.32 7.37
CA SER A 283 4.64 8.15 5.96
C SER A 283 4.74 6.68 5.54
N ALA A 284 4.92 5.76 6.49
CA ALA A 284 4.92 4.32 6.21
C ALA A 284 3.51 3.71 6.29
N TRP A 285 2.78 3.89 7.40
CA TRP A 285 1.52 3.17 7.60
C TRP A 285 0.34 3.75 6.82
N LEU A 286 0.23 5.08 6.70
CA LEU A 286 -0.94 5.70 6.08
C LEU A 286 -1.05 5.33 4.59
N PRO A 287 -0.04 5.57 3.75
CA PRO A 287 -0.12 5.15 2.35
C PRO A 287 -0.21 3.63 2.18
N SER A 288 0.36 2.84 3.10
CA SER A 288 0.19 1.37 3.08
C SER A 288 -1.25 0.94 3.32
N LEU A 289 -1.95 1.61 4.24
CA LEU A 289 -3.35 1.31 4.52
C LEU A 289 -4.24 1.68 3.31
N MET A 290 -3.92 2.80 2.64
CA MET A 290 -4.59 3.20 1.40
C MET A 290 -4.34 2.21 0.28
N HIS A 291 -3.08 1.80 0.13
CA HIS A 291 -2.66 0.79 -0.82
C HIS A 291 -3.41 -0.53 -0.62
N TYR A 292 -3.46 -1.01 0.62
CA TYR A 292 -4.25 -2.19 0.98
C TYR A 292 -5.71 -2.05 0.55
N MET A 293 -6.36 -0.93 0.87
CA MET A 293 -7.76 -0.71 0.48
C MET A 293 -7.98 -0.71 -1.04
N PHE A 294 -7.05 -0.15 -1.82
CA PHE A 294 -7.12 -0.20 -3.28
C PHE A 294 -6.85 -1.61 -3.84
N LEU A 295 -5.96 -2.38 -3.22
CA LEU A 295 -5.63 -3.73 -3.68
C LEU A 295 -6.67 -4.79 -3.26
N ALA A 296 -7.32 -4.59 -2.12
CA ALA A 296 -8.27 -5.56 -1.55
C ALA A 296 -9.52 -5.75 -2.42
N ASP A 297 -9.95 -4.71 -3.15
CA ASP A 297 -10.97 -4.81 -4.21
C ASP A 297 -10.65 -3.81 -5.33
N PRO A 298 -10.40 -4.27 -6.58
CA PRO A 298 -10.03 -3.38 -7.69
C PRO A 298 -11.14 -2.40 -8.10
N ARG A 299 -12.39 -2.61 -7.66
CA ARG A 299 -13.50 -1.67 -7.87
C ARG A 299 -13.45 -0.47 -6.92
N THR A 300 -12.63 -0.51 -5.86
CA THR A 300 -12.42 0.63 -4.98
C THR A 300 -11.73 1.76 -5.75
N ARG A 301 -12.48 2.83 -6.06
CA ARG A 301 -11.96 4.01 -6.77
C ARG A 301 -11.68 5.20 -5.85
N ARG A 302 -12.31 5.25 -4.68
CA ARG A 302 -12.18 6.37 -3.75
C ARG A 302 -12.05 5.86 -2.33
N ILE A 303 -11.17 6.52 -1.59
CA ILE A 303 -11.03 6.33 -0.16
C ILE A 303 -11.41 7.64 0.53
N VAL A 304 -12.29 7.58 1.52
CA VAL A 304 -12.85 8.75 2.20
C VAL A 304 -12.51 8.78 3.67
N GLY A 305 -12.41 9.99 4.21
CA GLY A 305 -12.14 10.22 5.62
C GLY A 305 -12.90 11.41 6.16
N GLU A 306 -13.00 11.48 7.48
CA GLU A 306 -13.84 12.44 8.20
C GLU A 306 -13.12 13.03 9.43
N PRO A 307 -11.89 13.57 9.26
CA PRO A 307 -11.17 14.26 10.34
C PRO A 307 -12.00 15.41 10.92
N VAL A 308 -11.74 15.75 12.18
CA VAL A 308 -12.34 16.95 12.79
C VAL A 308 -11.86 18.17 12.01
N HIS A 309 -12.79 19.06 11.64
CA HIS A 309 -12.54 20.12 10.67
C HIS A 309 -11.50 21.17 11.10
N ASP A 310 -11.24 21.33 12.40
CA ASP A 310 -10.30 22.27 12.98
C ASP A 310 -8.97 21.62 13.40
N HIS A 311 -8.83 20.30 13.23
CA HIS A 311 -7.60 19.57 13.55
C HIS A 311 -6.53 19.76 12.44
N GLN A 312 -5.97 20.96 12.39
CA GLN A 312 -5.09 21.44 11.32
C GLN A 312 -3.93 20.50 10.99
N GLN A 313 -3.30 19.88 12.00
CA GLN A 313 -2.16 18.98 11.77
C GLN A 313 -2.57 17.69 11.02
N GLN A 314 -3.76 17.15 11.32
CA GLN A 314 -4.27 15.96 10.65
C GLN A 314 -4.67 16.30 9.21
N ILE A 315 -5.33 17.43 9.01
CA ILE A 315 -5.70 17.91 7.67
C ILE A 315 -4.45 18.11 6.81
N ARG A 316 -3.40 18.76 7.32
CA ARG A 316 -2.12 18.91 6.60
C ARG A 316 -1.47 17.57 6.24
N ASN A 317 -1.54 16.58 7.11
CA ASN A 317 -1.01 15.24 6.83
C ASN A 317 -1.81 14.54 5.72
N LEU A 318 -3.13 14.70 5.71
CA LEU A 318 -4.01 14.14 4.68
C LEU A 318 -3.81 14.85 3.33
N ASP A 319 -3.70 16.18 3.31
CA ASP A 319 -3.38 16.96 2.11
C ASP A 319 -2.07 16.46 1.47
N ARG A 320 -1.04 16.31 2.29
CA ARG A 320 0.27 15.75 1.90
C ARG A 320 0.20 14.31 1.41
N SER A 321 -0.79 13.55 1.88
CA SER A 321 -1.03 12.17 1.45
C SER A 321 -1.96 12.10 0.22
N GLY A 322 -2.24 13.23 -0.43
CA GLY A 322 -3.00 13.33 -1.67
C GLY A 322 -4.52 13.41 -1.51
N PHE A 323 -5.03 13.57 -0.29
CA PHE A 323 -6.46 13.74 -0.08
C PHE A 323 -6.92 15.14 -0.49
N ALA A 324 -8.02 15.19 -1.25
CA ALA A 324 -8.74 16.42 -1.53
C ALA A 324 -9.74 16.74 -0.42
N LYS A 325 -9.89 18.03 -0.08
CA LYS A 325 -10.95 18.53 0.82
C LYS A 325 -12.23 18.69 0.01
N VAL A 326 -13.27 17.93 0.36
CA VAL A 326 -14.53 17.92 -0.41
C VAL A 326 -15.51 18.94 0.16
N LYS A 327 -15.93 18.76 1.43
CA LYS A 327 -16.86 19.67 2.12
C LYS A 327 -16.91 19.42 3.62
N HIS A 328 -17.48 20.36 4.36
CA HIS A 328 -17.80 20.16 5.76
C HIS A 328 -19.04 19.27 5.93
N VAL A 329 -19.01 18.41 6.95
CA VAL A 329 -20.12 17.53 7.34
C VAL A 329 -20.36 17.70 8.84
N THR A 330 -21.62 17.82 9.24
CA THR A 330 -21.99 17.96 10.66
C THR A 330 -22.61 16.66 11.13
N PHE A 331 -21.94 16.00 12.08
CA PHE A 331 -22.47 14.87 12.84
C PHE A 331 -22.93 15.35 14.21
N ALA A 332 -23.79 14.58 14.88
CA ALA A 332 -24.28 14.92 16.22
C ALA A 332 -23.16 15.17 17.26
N HIS A 333 -22.01 14.51 17.10
CA HIS A 333 -20.88 14.56 18.04
C HIS A 333 -19.67 15.37 17.52
N LYS A 334 -19.64 15.79 16.24
CA LYS A 334 -18.52 16.57 15.67
C LYS A 334 -18.87 17.28 14.37
N ARG A 335 -18.15 18.37 14.08
CA ARG A 335 -18.04 18.92 12.72
C ARG A 335 -16.77 18.39 12.04
N ALA A 336 -16.96 17.67 10.95
CA ALA A 336 -15.92 17.02 10.18
C ALA A 336 -15.66 17.72 8.85
N LEU A 337 -14.49 17.46 8.28
CA LEU A 337 -14.16 17.77 6.89
C LEU A 337 -14.10 16.46 6.10
N LEU A 338 -15.05 16.24 5.18
CA LEU A 338 -14.98 15.11 4.26
C LEU A 338 -13.76 15.30 3.37
N VAL A 339 -12.85 14.33 3.41
CA VAL A 339 -11.69 14.24 2.53
C VAL A 339 -11.78 13.01 1.64
N MET A 340 -11.15 13.05 0.47
CA MET A 340 -11.22 11.97 -0.51
C MET A 340 -9.89 11.79 -1.24
N LEU A 341 -9.43 10.54 -1.34
CA LEU A 341 -8.28 10.14 -2.15
C LEU A 341 -8.77 9.27 -3.30
N LEU A 342 -8.41 9.65 -4.53
CA LEU A 342 -8.72 8.89 -5.73
C LEU A 342 -7.65 7.83 -6.01
N ARG A 343 -8.08 6.65 -6.45
CA ARG A 343 -7.19 5.57 -6.91
C ARG A 343 -6.19 6.06 -7.94
N GLU A 344 -6.69 6.80 -8.94
CA GLU A 344 -5.87 7.38 -10.01
C GLU A 344 -4.75 8.26 -9.46
N ARG A 345 -5.09 9.24 -8.61
CA ARG A 345 -4.10 10.11 -7.94
C ARG A 345 -3.09 9.28 -7.14
N PHE A 346 -3.54 8.29 -6.37
CA PHE A 346 -2.66 7.48 -5.54
C PHE A 346 -1.55 6.80 -6.34
N PHE A 347 -1.88 6.14 -7.44
CA PHE A 347 -0.90 5.41 -8.25
C PHE A 347 -0.14 6.33 -9.21
N LEU A 348 -0.79 7.27 -9.89
CA LEU A 348 -0.12 8.16 -10.85
C LEU A 348 0.86 9.13 -10.18
N ASP A 349 0.53 9.62 -8.98
CA ASP A 349 1.43 10.49 -8.21
C ASP A 349 2.33 9.72 -7.23
N ARG A 350 2.31 8.38 -7.31
CA ARG A 350 3.23 7.49 -6.59
C ARG A 350 3.22 7.72 -5.08
N LEU A 351 2.04 7.93 -4.52
CA LEU A 351 1.84 8.30 -3.11
C LEU A 351 2.16 7.18 -2.12
N LEU A 352 2.52 5.99 -2.59
CA LEU A 352 2.96 4.87 -1.76
C LEU A 352 4.32 5.11 -1.08
N PHE A 353 5.18 5.94 -1.70
CA PHE A 353 6.53 6.22 -1.23
C PHE A 353 6.65 7.68 -0.80
N PRO A 354 7.33 7.95 0.33
CA PRO A 354 7.71 9.32 0.66
C PRO A 354 8.71 9.84 -0.38
N ASP A 355 8.75 11.16 -0.56
CA ASP A 355 9.86 11.80 -1.27
C ASP A 355 11.13 11.68 -0.41
N LEU A 356 12.06 10.82 -0.84
CA LEU A 356 13.34 10.57 -0.16
C LEU A 356 14.48 11.48 -0.67
N SER A 357 14.20 12.41 -1.59
CA SER A 357 15.23 13.19 -2.29
C SER A 357 15.82 14.37 -1.48
N GLY A 358 15.42 14.58 -0.22
CA GLY A 358 15.97 15.67 0.59
C GLY A 358 15.81 15.49 2.11
N SER A 359 16.95 15.46 2.81
CA SER A 359 17.14 15.64 4.27
C SER A 359 16.38 14.68 5.20
N ALA A 360 16.85 14.52 6.44
CA ALA A 360 16.19 13.75 7.50
C ALA A 360 14.74 14.22 7.81
N ASP A 361 14.32 15.35 7.22
CA ASP A 361 12.98 15.93 7.22
C ASP A 361 12.19 15.72 5.91
N ALA A 362 12.49 14.69 5.12
CA ALA A 362 11.79 14.37 3.86
C ALA A 362 10.24 14.37 4.02
N PRO A 363 9.47 15.08 3.17
CA PRO A 363 8.03 15.26 3.35
C PRO A 363 7.22 13.98 3.15
N ILE A 364 6.08 13.91 3.84
CA ILE A 364 4.94 13.10 3.40
C ILE A 364 4.51 13.76 2.08
N GLY A 365 4.62 13.07 0.94
CA GLY A 365 4.26 13.66 -0.36
C GLY A 365 4.87 12.96 -1.56
N SER A 366 4.19 13.10 -2.70
CA SER A 366 4.57 12.59 -4.02
C SER A 366 5.96 13.07 -4.44
N LEU A 367 6.66 12.24 -5.21
CA LEU A 367 7.81 12.71 -5.99
C LEU A 367 7.39 13.87 -6.90
N PRO A 368 8.26 14.86 -7.12
CA PRO A 368 7.98 15.92 -8.07
C PRO A 368 7.69 15.34 -9.45
N ARG A 369 6.53 15.67 -10.04
CA ARG A 369 6.28 15.43 -11.46
C ARG A 369 7.36 16.19 -12.23
N LYS A 370 8.26 15.49 -12.93
CA LYS A 370 8.98 16.14 -14.03
C LYS A 370 7.93 16.47 -15.08
N SER A 371 7.70 17.75 -15.34
CA SER A 371 6.85 18.20 -16.44
C SER A 371 7.34 17.53 -17.72
N VAL A 372 6.43 16.82 -18.40
CA VAL A 372 6.66 16.20 -19.71
C VAL A 372 6.88 17.28 -20.75
#